data_AF-A0A7I6MWR9-F1
#
_entry.id   AF-A0A7I6MWR9-F1
#
_cell.length_a   1.000
_cell.length_b   1.000
_cell.length_c   1.000
_cell.angle_alpha   90.00
_cell.angle_beta   90.00
_cell.angle_gamma   90.00
#
_symmetry.space_group_name_H-M   'P 1'
#
loop_
_entity.id
_entity.type
_entity.pdbx_description
1 polymer ?
#
loop_
_entity_poly.entity_id
_entity_poly.type
_entity_poly.pdbx_seq_one_letter_code
_entity_poly.pdbx_strand_id
1 'polypeptide(L)'
;KIANKCRKKFITIQSEESCRFVEELLIALPTIVCDLQTHQVHTFYEAVASMISAETDPSRREVLLESLMSLPNAAWKAIMTRAAQDINVLYDSRGTKEIIKIVRTNARVCTAIGPNAFNSQMGYIFQDILNVYAAYSRRIAQCVEQNGEIAVKSSEVRSLRNAKREMLRLLDAFVKHAASDDGSRRLVATHFVPNMLEIILPDYELTIPTAREAEVLNLLATSILKLQQTITSNVPAILKAVFECTLQMI
;
A
#
# COMPACT_ATOMS: atom_id res chain seq x y z
N LYS A 1 18.48 1.77 11.54
CA LYS A 1 19.02 2.37 12.80
C LYS A 1 19.84 3.63 12.53
N ILE A 2 20.94 3.54 11.75
CA ILE A 2 21.76 4.72 11.39
C ILE A 2 20.93 5.73 10.61
N ALA A 3 20.21 5.30 9.58
CA ALA A 3 19.29 6.14 8.81
C ALA A 3 18.37 6.98 9.73
N ASN A 4 17.66 6.34 10.66
CA ASN A 4 16.73 7.04 11.56
C ASN A 4 17.41 8.05 12.49
N LYS A 5 18.63 7.75 12.99
CA LYS A 5 19.35 8.65 13.90
C LYS A 5 20.12 9.77 13.18
N CYS A 6 20.51 9.54 11.93
CA CYS A 6 21.42 10.41 11.17
C CYS A 6 20.82 10.94 9.86
N ARG A 7 19.49 10.82 9.64
CA ARG A 7 18.79 11.17 8.39
C ARG A 7 19.22 12.50 7.76
N LYS A 8 19.42 13.54 8.57
CA LYS A 8 19.84 14.87 8.10
C LYS A 8 21.22 14.89 7.42
N LYS A 9 22.13 13.97 7.77
CA LYS A 9 23.47 13.92 7.15
C LYS A 9 23.42 13.38 5.71
N PHE A 10 22.43 12.56 5.39
CA PHE A 10 22.31 11.93 4.06
C PHE A 10 21.69 12.87 3.02
N ILE A 11 20.98 13.91 3.45
CA ILE A 11 20.32 14.92 2.62
C ILE A 11 21.06 16.26 2.60
N THR A 12 22.23 16.35 3.22
CA THR A 12 23.14 17.52 3.12
C THR A 12 24.43 17.11 2.41
N ILE A 13 24.98 18.02 1.61
CA ILE A 13 26.33 17.85 1.04
C ILE A 13 27.33 17.88 2.20
N GLN A 14 28.18 16.86 2.31
CA GLN A 14 29.24 16.82 3.32
C GLN A 14 30.49 17.54 2.81
N SER A 15 31.38 17.92 3.72
CA SER A 15 32.68 18.48 3.34
C SER A 15 33.42 17.50 2.43
N GLU A 16 34.02 18.03 1.35
CA GLU A 16 34.77 17.25 0.33
C GLU A 16 33.92 16.40 -0.62
N GLU A 17 32.59 16.39 -0.50
CA GLU A 17 31.69 15.67 -1.41
C GLU A 17 31.08 16.58 -2.48
N SER A 18 30.93 16.06 -3.71
CA SER A 18 30.32 16.81 -4.82
C SER A 18 28.78 16.71 -4.87
N CYS A 19 28.20 15.69 -4.23
CA CYS A 19 26.76 15.51 -4.19
C CYS A 19 26.30 14.91 -2.85
N ARG A 20 25.00 14.67 -2.71
CA ARG A 20 24.46 14.13 -1.45
C ARG A 20 24.47 12.62 -1.51
N PHE A 21 24.82 11.98 -0.41
CA PHE A 21 24.87 10.53 -0.33
C PHE A 21 23.55 9.84 -0.74
N VAL A 22 22.40 10.45 -0.45
CA VAL A 22 21.10 9.89 -0.88
C VAL A 22 20.98 9.81 -2.40
N GLU A 23 21.57 10.73 -3.15
CA GLU A 23 21.53 10.75 -4.63
C GLU A 23 22.38 9.61 -5.20
N GLU A 24 23.60 9.42 -4.68
CA GLU A 24 24.48 8.30 -5.05
C GLU A 24 23.84 6.96 -4.72
N LEU A 25 23.22 6.86 -3.54
CA LEU A 25 22.53 5.67 -3.08
C LEU A 25 21.38 5.28 -4.01
N LEU A 26 20.64 6.26 -4.52
CA LEU A 26 19.54 6.05 -5.46
C LEU A 26 20.03 5.67 -6.86
N ILE A 27 21.18 6.20 -7.30
CA ILE A 27 21.82 5.79 -8.56
C ILE A 27 22.31 4.34 -8.48
N ALA A 28 22.92 3.96 -7.37
CA ALA A 28 23.42 2.60 -7.14
C ALA A 28 22.32 1.60 -6.72
N LEU A 29 21.06 2.05 -6.60
CA LEU A 29 19.94 1.27 -6.08
C LEU A 29 19.81 -0.13 -6.73
N PRO A 30 19.83 -0.30 -8.08
CA PRO A 30 19.66 -1.61 -8.70
C PRO A 30 20.75 -2.61 -8.29
N THR A 31 22.00 -2.13 -8.16
CA THR A 31 23.15 -2.94 -7.75
C THR A 31 23.09 -3.29 -6.28
N ILE A 32 22.59 -2.40 -5.43
CA ILE A 32 22.51 -2.65 -3.98
C ILE A 32 21.44 -3.70 -3.65
N VAL A 33 20.28 -3.63 -4.31
CA VAL A 33 19.13 -4.47 -3.96
C VAL A 33 19.10 -5.82 -4.67
N CYS A 34 19.93 -6.06 -5.69
CA CYS A 34 19.87 -7.30 -6.48
C CYS A 34 20.17 -8.56 -5.67
N ASP A 35 21.07 -8.46 -4.69
CA ASP A 35 21.50 -9.60 -3.87
C ASP A 35 20.72 -9.71 -2.54
N LEU A 36 19.79 -8.79 -2.30
CA LEU A 36 19.03 -8.75 -1.05
C LEU A 36 17.82 -9.68 -1.07
N GLN A 37 17.60 -10.34 0.06
CA GLN A 37 16.34 -11.06 0.30
C GLN A 37 15.19 -10.08 0.48
N THR A 38 13.97 -10.50 0.17
CA THR A 38 12.76 -9.65 0.21
C THR A 38 12.60 -8.83 1.50
N HIS A 39 12.85 -9.42 2.67
CA HIS A 39 12.73 -8.70 3.93
C HIS A 39 13.82 -7.62 4.13
N GLN A 40 15.01 -7.84 3.57
CA GLN A 40 16.12 -6.89 3.56
C GLN A 40 15.82 -5.75 2.60
N VAL A 41 15.25 -6.04 1.42
CA VAL A 41 14.75 -5.03 0.48
C VAL A 41 13.76 -4.10 1.17
N HIS A 42 12.72 -4.65 1.83
CA HIS A 42 11.73 -3.82 2.54
C HIS A 42 12.39 -2.91 3.60
N THR A 43 13.35 -3.44 4.35
CA THR A 43 14.06 -2.69 5.41
C THR A 43 14.96 -1.61 4.81
N PHE A 44 15.59 -1.89 3.67
CA PHE A 44 16.41 -0.94 2.93
C PHE A 44 15.56 0.23 2.44
N TYR A 45 14.44 -0.04 1.76
CA TYR A 45 13.52 0.99 1.29
C TYR A 45 12.96 1.85 2.44
N GLU A 46 12.61 1.23 3.58
CA GLU A 46 12.20 1.96 4.79
C GLU A 46 13.31 2.91 5.30
N ALA A 47 14.57 2.45 5.29
CA ALA A 47 15.70 3.25 5.73
C ALA A 47 15.96 4.44 4.79
N VAL A 48 15.92 4.24 3.47
CA VAL A 48 16.12 5.33 2.49
C VAL A 48 14.96 6.33 2.56
N ALA A 49 13.72 5.86 2.67
CA ALA A 49 12.56 6.73 2.89
C ALA A 49 12.70 7.57 4.17
N SER A 50 13.25 6.99 5.25
CA SER A 50 13.56 7.75 6.48
C SER A 50 14.64 8.82 6.27
N MET A 51 15.62 8.60 5.39
CA MET A 51 16.59 9.63 4.99
C MET A 51 15.89 10.75 4.23
N ILE A 52 15.09 10.41 3.21
CA ILE A 52 14.32 11.36 2.39
C ILE A 52 13.35 12.18 3.25
N SER A 53 12.81 11.61 4.34
CA SER A 53 11.94 12.34 5.28
C SER A 53 12.58 13.59 5.92
N ALA A 54 13.92 13.68 5.91
CA ALA A 54 14.64 14.84 6.41
C ALA A 54 14.80 15.97 5.38
N GLU A 55 14.47 15.73 4.10
CA GLU A 55 14.46 16.74 3.05
C GLU A 55 13.38 17.79 3.33
N THR A 56 13.79 19.05 3.32
CA THR A 56 12.92 20.20 3.63
C THR A 56 12.29 20.80 2.38
N ASP A 57 12.93 20.67 1.22
CA ASP A 57 12.37 21.11 -0.05
C ASP A 57 11.33 20.08 -0.56
N PRO A 58 10.04 20.43 -0.62
CA PRO A 58 9.00 19.51 -1.07
C PRO A 58 9.23 19.00 -2.50
N SER A 59 9.70 19.85 -3.40
CA SER A 59 9.89 19.52 -4.82
C SER A 59 11.01 18.49 -4.97
N ARG A 60 12.13 18.71 -4.27
CA ARG A 60 13.25 17.77 -4.29
C ARG A 60 12.93 16.46 -3.57
N ARG A 61 12.16 16.52 -2.48
CA ARG A 61 11.67 15.31 -1.80
C ARG A 61 10.83 14.43 -2.73
N GLU A 62 10.01 15.04 -3.59
CA GLU A 62 9.23 14.32 -4.60
C GLU A 62 10.11 13.63 -5.64
N VAL A 63 11.12 14.33 -6.18
CA VAL A 63 12.10 13.74 -7.12
C VAL A 63 12.86 12.56 -6.50
N LEU A 64 13.27 12.68 -5.22
CA LEU A 64 13.94 11.61 -4.50
C LEU A 64 13.01 10.41 -4.26
N LEU A 65 11.74 10.64 -3.95
CA LEU A 65 10.75 9.58 -3.81
C LEU A 65 10.51 8.86 -5.13
N GLU A 66 10.35 9.59 -6.23
CA GLU A 66 10.19 9.00 -7.56
C GLU A 66 11.38 8.12 -7.92
N SER A 67 12.60 8.61 -7.66
CA SER A 67 13.84 7.86 -7.87
C SER A 67 13.89 6.58 -7.02
N LEU A 68 13.51 6.67 -5.73
CA LEU A 68 13.43 5.51 -4.83
C LEU A 68 12.45 4.45 -5.36
N MET A 69 11.28 4.89 -5.82
CA MET A 69 10.20 4.01 -6.23
C MET A 69 10.31 3.52 -7.69
N SER A 70 11.35 3.93 -8.41
CA SER A 70 11.58 3.57 -9.82
C SER A 70 11.51 2.06 -10.09
N LEU A 71 12.24 1.23 -9.34
CA LEU A 71 12.24 -0.23 -9.54
C LEU A 71 10.89 -0.90 -9.19
N PRO A 72 10.28 -0.64 -8.02
CA PRO A 72 8.93 -1.14 -7.73
C PRO A 72 7.88 -0.70 -8.76
N ASN A 73 7.95 0.55 -9.22
CA ASN A 73 7.01 1.10 -10.20
C ASN A 73 7.18 0.44 -11.57
N ALA A 74 8.42 0.21 -12.01
CA ALA A 74 8.69 -0.51 -13.26
C ALA A 74 8.18 -1.96 -13.19
N ALA A 75 8.42 -2.66 -12.08
CA ALA A 75 7.91 -4.00 -11.86
C ALA A 75 6.38 -4.04 -11.81
N TRP A 76 5.75 -3.10 -11.09
CA TRP A 76 4.30 -2.94 -11.03
C TRP A 76 3.70 -2.75 -12.42
N LYS A 77 4.22 -1.78 -13.18
CA LYS A 77 3.77 -1.46 -14.53
C LYS A 77 3.91 -2.66 -15.47
N ALA A 78 4.98 -3.44 -15.35
CA ALA A 78 5.17 -4.65 -16.14
C ALA A 78 4.10 -5.72 -15.81
N ILE A 79 3.75 -5.89 -14.54
CA ILE A 79 2.68 -6.81 -14.13
C ILE A 79 1.33 -6.32 -14.65
N MET A 80 1.00 -5.03 -14.49
CA MET A 80 -0.28 -4.47 -14.93
C MET A 80 -0.43 -4.54 -16.46
N THR A 81 0.65 -4.29 -17.20
CA THR A 81 0.66 -4.41 -18.68
C THR A 81 0.37 -5.84 -19.13
N ARG A 82 0.95 -6.84 -18.44
CA ARG A 82 0.67 -8.26 -18.71
C ARG A 82 -0.75 -8.64 -18.28
N ALA A 83 -1.22 -8.15 -17.15
CA ALA A 83 -2.57 -8.41 -16.64
C ALA A 83 -3.66 -7.85 -17.56
N ALA A 84 -3.39 -6.75 -18.26
CA ALA A 84 -4.30 -6.20 -19.28
C ALA A 84 -4.49 -7.13 -20.49
N GLN A 85 -3.51 -8.01 -20.75
CA GLN A 85 -3.59 -9.03 -21.81
C GLN A 85 -4.14 -10.36 -21.28
N ASP A 86 -3.71 -10.75 -20.08
CA ASP A 86 -4.14 -11.97 -19.40
C ASP A 86 -4.22 -11.77 -17.89
N ILE A 87 -5.45 -11.69 -17.38
CA ILE A 87 -5.73 -11.47 -15.95
C ILE A 87 -5.18 -12.61 -15.06
N ASN A 88 -4.94 -13.81 -15.62
CA ASN A 88 -4.44 -14.95 -14.86
C ASN A 88 -3.03 -14.73 -14.30
N VAL A 89 -2.26 -13.81 -14.88
CA VAL A 89 -0.96 -13.37 -14.36
C VAL A 89 -1.07 -12.84 -12.93
N LEU A 90 -2.22 -12.29 -12.53
CA LEU A 90 -2.45 -11.82 -11.17
C LEU A 90 -2.63 -13.00 -10.18
N TYR A 91 -3.18 -14.12 -10.65
CA TYR A 91 -3.57 -15.26 -9.81
C TYR A 91 -2.46 -16.31 -9.65
N ASP A 92 -1.47 -16.30 -10.55
CA ASP A 92 -0.35 -17.23 -10.44
C ASP A 92 0.54 -16.92 -9.22
N SER A 93 1.20 -17.97 -8.69
CA SER A 93 2.00 -17.85 -7.47
C SER A 93 3.14 -16.82 -7.57
N ARG A 94 3.70 -16.63 -8.78
CA ARG A 94 4.83 -15.71 -9.00
C ARG A 94 4.34 -14.26 -9.01
N GLY A 95 3.29 -13.97 -9.76
CA GLY A 95 2.64 -12.67 -9.85
C GLY A 95 2.13 -12.22 -8.49
N THR A 96 1.40 -13.08 -7.77
CA THR A 96 0.89 -12.72 -6.44
C THR A 96 2.03 -12.42 -5.45
N LYS A 97 3.12 -13.22 -5.45
CA LYS A 97 4.29 -12.97 -4.59
C LYS A 97 4.98 -11.64 -4.90
N GLU A 98 5.13 -11.31 -6.18
CA GLU A 98 5.75 -10.06 -6.60
C GLU A 98 4.87 -8.85 -6.24
N ILE A 99 3.55 -8.95 -6.42
CA ILE A 99 2.58 -7.95 -5.96
C ILE A 99 2.69 -7.74 -4.45
N ILE A 100 2.72 -8.81 -3.65
CA ILE A 100 2.90 -8.71 -2.19
C ILE A 100 4.20 -7.97 -1.84
N LYS A 101 5.31 -8.27 -2.54
CA LYS A 101 6.61 -7.61 -2.33
C LYS A 101 6.51 -6.10 -2.62
N ILE A 102 5.93 -5.73 -3.76
CA ILE A 102 5.78 -4.33 -4.17
C ILE A 102 4.89 -3.56 -3.17
N VAL A 103 3.74 -4.13 -2.81
CA VAL A 103 2.79 -3.49 -1.89
C VAL A 103 3.40 -3.31 -0.50
N ARG A 104 4.11 -4.31 0.02
CA ARG A 104 4.84 -4.19 1.30
C ARG A 104 5.93 -3.14 1.25
N THR A 105 6.66 -3.04 0.14
CA THR A 105 7.67 -2.00 -0.07
C THR A 105 7.03 -0.62 -0.01
N ASN A 106 5.91 -0.43 -0.71
CA ASN A 106 5.14 0.83 -0.67
C ASN A 106 4.66 1.15 0.74
N ALA A 107 4.13 0.19 1.50
CA ALA A 107 3.64 0.43 2.86
C ALA A 107 4.77 0.88 3.80
N ARG A 108 5.97 0.30 3.64
CA ARG A 108 7.18 0.65 4.41
C ARG A 108 7.66 2.06 4.09
N VAL A 109 7.72 2.41 2.80
CA VAL A 109 8.09 3.76 2.35
C VAL A 109 7.06 4.79 2.83
N CYS A 110 5.77 4.51 2.64
CA CYS A 110 4.66 5.36 3.08
C CYS A 110 4.75 5.72 4.58
N THR A 111 5.05 4.72 5.42
CA THR A 111 5.20 4.92 6.87
C THR A 111 6.44 5.76 7.22
N ALA A 112 7.55 5.57 6.50
CA ALA A 112 8.85 6.15 6.86
C ALA A 112 9.11 7.54 6.28
N ILE A 113 8.54 7.88 5.12
CA ILE A 113 8.85 9.13 4.40
C ILE A 113 8.27 10.39 5.06
N GLY A 114 7.30 10.20 5.95
CA GLY A 114 6.68 11.28 6.72
C GLY A 114 5.38 11.79 6.11
N PRO A 115 4.75 12.79 6.76
CA PRO A 115 3.39 13.19 6.44
C PRO A 115 3.24 13.78 5.04
N ASN A 116 2.16 13.43 4.35
CA ASN A 116 1.78 13.88 3.01
C ASN A 116 2.78 13.62 1.87
N ALA A 117 4.02 13.20 2.17
CA ALA A 117 5.09 13.05 1.17
C ALA A 117 4.86 11.86 0.24
N PHE A 118 4.03 10.89 0.63
CA PHE A 118 3.69 9.71 -0.19
C PHE A 118 2.54 9.95 -1.18
N ASN A 119 1.95 11.15 -1.23
CA ASN A 119 0.72 11.40 -2.00
C ASN A 119 0.90 11.18 -3.51
N SER A 120 2.01 11.61 -4.10
CA SER A 120 2.29 11.41 -5.52
C SER A 120 2.41 9.94 -5.88
N GLN A 121 3.18 9.19 -5.08
CA GLN A 121 3.33 7.74 -5.25
C GLN A 121 2.00 7.00 -5.05
N MET A 122 1.19 7.38 -4.05
CA MET A 122 -0.13 6.78 -3.89
C MET A 122 -1.01 7.08 -5.11
N GLY A 123 -1.07 8.34 -5.57
CA GLY A 123 -1.83 8.71 -6.76
C GLY A 123 -1.45 7.89 -8.00
N TYR A 124 -0.18 7.53 -8.15
CA TYR A 124 0.32 6.70 -9.25
C TYR A 124 -0.23 5.25 -9.23
N ILE A 125 -0.30 4.61 -8.06
CA ILE A 125 -0.67 3.18 -7.95
C ILE A 125 -2.12 2.93 -7.50
N PHE A 126 -2.81 3.95 -6.99
CA PHE A 126 -4.04 3.78 -6.22
C PHE A 126 -5.14 3.02 -6.97
N GLN A 127 -5.43 3.43 -8.21
CA GLN A 127 -6.52 2.80 -8.97
C GLN A 127 -6.19 1.34 -9.32
N ASP A 128 -4.93 1.04 -9.67
CA ASP A 128 -4.50 -0.32 -9.96
C ASP A 128 -4.58 -1.21 -8.70
N ILE A 129 -4.18 -0.68 -7.53
CA ILE A 129 -4.30 -1.40 -6.25
C ILE A 129 -5.75 -1.80 -5.99
N LEU A 130 -6.70 -0.88 -6.18
CA LEU A 130 -8.12 -1.15 -6.03
C LEU A 130 -8.64 -2.18 -7.05
N ASN A 131 -8.20 -2.07 -8.31
CA ASN A 131 -8.58 -3.01 -9.37
C ASN A 131 -8.06 -4.43 -9.08
N VAL A 132 -6.81 -4.56 -8.63
CA VAL A 132 -6.23 -5.86 -8.26
C VAL A 132 -6.90 -6.42 -7.01
N TYR A 133 -7.20 -5.59 -6.01
CA TYR A 133 -7.97 -6.00 -4.83
C TYR A 133 -9.32 -6.61 -5.25
N ALA A 134 -10.07 -5.92 -6.11
CA ALA A 134 -11.35 -6.42 -6.62
C ALA A 134 -11.20 -7.71 -7.46
N ALA A 135 -10.15 -7.81 -8.28
CA ALA A 135 -9.86 -9.02 -9.05
C ALA A 135 -9.58 -10.23 -8.14
N TYR A 136 -8.86 -10.03 -7.03
CA TYR A 136 -8.61 -11.07 -6.03
C TYR A 136 -9.87 -11.44 -5.26
N SER A 137 -10.71 -10.47 -4.89
CA SER A 137 -12.02 -10.73 -4.29
C SER A 137 -12.89 -11.64 -5.15
N ARG A 138 -13.04 -11.32 -6.44
CA ARG A 138 -13.82 -12.13 -7.39
C ARG A 138 -13.24 -13.54 -7.53
N ARG A 139 -11.91 -13.66 -7.63
CA ARG A 139 -11.24 -14.96 -7.74
C ARG A 139 -11.44 -15.82 -6.49
N ILE A 140 -11.34 -15.24 -5.31
CA ILE A 140 -11.60 -15.93 -4.03
C ILE A 140 -13.05 -16.41 -3.99
N ALA A 141 -14.01 -15.55 -4.35
CA ALA A 141 -15.44 -15.90 -4.39
C ALA A 141 -15.70 -17.08 -5.35
N GLN A 142 -15.13 -17.05 -6.56
CA GLN A 142 -15.23 -18.15 -7.52
C GLN A 142 -14.66 -19.47 -6.98
N CYS A 143 -13.50 -19.43 -6.31
CA CYS A 143 -12.92 -20.63 -5.72
C CYS A 143 -13.81 -21.23 -4.63
N VAL A 144 -14.43 -20.38 -3.80
CA VAL A 144 -15.36 -20.78 -2.73
C VAL A 144 -16.67 -21.30 -3.31
N GLU A 145 -17.21 -20.69 -4.37
CA GLU A 145 -18.41 -21.15 -5.05
C GLU A 145 -18.22 -22.55 -5.66
N GLN A 146 -17.05 -22.80 -6.27
CA GLN A 146 -16.74 -24.06 -6.94
C GLN A 146 -16.40 -25.20 -5.97
N ASN A 147 -15.64 -24.92 -4.92
CA ASN A 147 -15.08 -25.96 -4.05
C ASN A 147 -15.65 -25.91 -2.62
N GLY A 148 -16.61 -25.03 -2.35
CA GLY A 148 -17.12 -24.76 -1.02
C GLY A 148 -16.10 -24.07 -0.12
N GLU A 149 -16.43 -24.00 1.17
CA GLU A 149 -15.64 -23.28 2.18
C GLU A 149 -14.20 -23.81 2.36
N ILE A 150 -13.95 -25.09 2.03
CA ILE A 150 -12.60 -25.67 2.11
C ILE A 150 -11.60 -24.97 1.16
N ALA A 151 -12.09 -24.31 0.11
CA ALA A 151 -11.28 -23.51 -0.82
C ALA A 151 -10.44 -22.46 -0.10
N VAL A 152 -10.94 -21.91 1.02
CA VAL A 152 -10.25 -20.89 1.83
C VAL A 152 -8.89 -21.38 2.35
N LYS A 153 -8.72 -22.69 2.51
CA LYS A 153 -7.47 -23.32 2.97
C LYS A 153 -6.49 -23.61 1.84
N SER A 154 -6.91 -23.51 0.58
CA SER A 154 -6.04 -23.73 -0.58
C SER A 154 -4.85 -22.75 -0.59
N SER A 155 -3.74 -23.14 -1.21
CA SER A 155 -2.56 -22.26 -1.34
C SER A 155 -2.85 -21.00 -2.14
N GLU A 156 -3.69 -21.11 -3.18
CA GLU A 156 -4.10 -19.99 -4.03
C GLU A 156 -4.88 -18.97 -3.21
N VAL A 157 -6.02 -19.36 -2.61
CA VAL A 157 -6.87 -18.44 -1.84
C VAL A 157 -6.11 -17.82 -0.67
N ARG A 158 -5.27 -18.57 0.05
CA ARG A 158 -4.42 -18.00 1.11
C ARG A 158 -3.45 -16.95 0.59
N SER A 159 -2.85 -17.17 -0.58
CA SER A 159 -1.94 -16.21 -1.21
C SER A 159 -2.67 -14.93 -1.63
N LEU A 160 -3.84 -15.06 -2.25
CA LEU A 160 -4.68 -13.91 -2.68
C LEU A 160 -5.18 -13.11 -1.48
N ARG A 161 -5.65 -13.79 -0.42
CA ARG A 161 -6.05 -13.16 0.85
C ARG A 161 -4.90 -12.39 1.49
N ASN A 162 -3.70 -12.98 1.54
CA ASN A 162 -2.52 -12.29 2.04
C ASN A 162 -2.18 -11.04 1.19
N ALA A 163 -2.32 -11.10 -0.13
CA ALA A 163 -2.11 -9.93 -0.97
C ALA A 163 -3.14 -8.82 -0.72
N LYS A 164 -4.44 -9.16 -0.60
CA LYS A 164 -5.50 -8.22 -0.19
C LYS A 164 -5.17 -7.55 1.15
N ARG A 165 -4.73 -8.34 2.12
CA ARG A 165 -4.32 -7.85 3.46
C ARG A 165 -3.20 -6.82 3.39
N GLU A 166 -2.17 -7.05 2.58
CA GLU A 166 -1.09 -6.10 2.42
C GLU A 166 -1.54 -4.82 1.71
N MET A 167 -2.48 -4.90 0.76
CA MET A 167 -3.08 -3.71 0.13
C MET A 167 -3.87 -2.88 1.15
N LEU A 168 -4.67 -3.53 2.00
CA LEU A 168 -5.40 -2.85 3.09
C LEU A 168 -4.43 -2.16 4.07
N ARG A 169 -3.30 -2.79 4.39
CA ARG A 169 -2.25 -2.19 5.23
C ARG A 169 -1.58 -0.99 4.57
N LEU A 170 -1.36 -1.03 3.26
CA LEU A 170 -0.85 0.13 2.51
C LEU A 170 -1.86 1.28 2.54
N LEU A 171 -3.14 1.01 2.29
CA LEU A 171 -4.20 2.02 2.37
C LEU A 171 -4.33 2.60 3.78
N ASP A 172 -4.23 1.75 4.82
CA ASP A 172 -4.25 2.18 6.23
C ASP A 172 -3.08 3.10 6.55
N ALA A 173 -1.87 2.69 6.18
CA ALA A 173 -0.67 3.51 6.34
C ALA A 173 -0.81 4.86 5.62
N PHE A 174 -1.34 4.84 4.39
CA PHE A 174 -1.56 6.07 3.63
C PHE A 174 -2.54 7.00 4.34
N VAL A 175 -3.74 6.55 4.71
CA VAL A 175 -4.71 7.39 5.42
C VAL A 175 -4.12 7.91 6.74
N LYS A 176 -3.34 7.09 7.45
CA LYS A 176 -2.66 7.48 8.69
C LYS A 176 -1.66 8.62 8.53
N HIS A 177 -0.96 8.67 7.40
CA HIS A 177 0.16 9.59 7.15
C HIS A 177 -0.17 10.74 6.16
N ALA A 178 -1.19 10.61 5.33
CA ALA A 178 -1.63 11.63 4.37
C ALA A 178 -2.71 12.57 4.92
N ALA A 179 -3.18 12.36 6.15
CA ALA A 179 -4.23 13.17 6.80
C ALA A 179 -3.66 14.02 7.95
N SER A 180 -2.49 14.64 7.74
CA SER A 180 -1.77 15.34 8.82
C SER A 180 -2.25 16.77 9.12
N ASP A 181 -3.01 17.36 8.21
CA ASP A 181 -3.57 18.71 8.32
C ASP A 181 -4.95 18.77 7.66
N ASP A 182 -5.68 19.87 7.82
CA ASP A 182 -7.07 19.96 7.33
C ASP A 182 -7.18 19.94 5.80
N GLY A 183 -6.19 20.48 5.09
CA GLY A 183 -6.17 20.46 3.63
C GLY A 183 -5.96 19.04 3.11
N SER A 184 -4.98 18.34 3.67
CA SER A 184 -4.66 16.96 3.30
C SER A 184 -5.76 15.96 3.69
N ARG A 185 -6.41 16.13 4.85
CA ARG A 185 -7.63 15.38 5.23
C ARG A 185 -8.73 15.49 4.18
N ARG A 186 -9.05 16.71 3.75
CA ARG A 186 -10.06 16.95 2.72
C ARG A 186 -9.68 16.31 1.39
N LEU A 187 -8.41 16.39 1.00
CA LEU A 187 -7.91 15.75 -0.21
C LEU A 187 -8.10 14.22 -0.16
N VAL A 188 -7.72 13.57 0.94
CA VAL A 188 -7.89 12.13 1.13
C VAL A 188 -9.38 11.75 1.13
N ALA A 189 -10.21 12.48 1.88
CA ALA A 189 -11.64 12.22 2.00
C ALA A 189 -12.40 12.40 0.68
N THR A 190 -12.01 13.36 -0.15
CA THR A 190 -12.70 13.65 -1.41
C THR A 190 -12.23 12.74 -2.55
N HIS A 191 -10.92 12.46 -2.66
CA HIS A 191 -10.36 11.81 -3.85
C HIS A 191 -10.06 10.31 -3.68
N PHE A 192 -9.85 9.84 -2.45
CA PHE A 192 -9.42 8.46 -2.21
C PHE A 192 -10.50 7.64 -1.51
N VAL A 193 -11.11 8.18 -0.45
CA VAL A 193 -12.08 7.43 0.36
C VAL A 193 -13.28 6.91 -0.43
N PRO A 194 -13.93 7.67 -1.33
CA PRO A 194 -15.12 7.16 -2.03
C PRO A 194 -14.83 5.90 -2.84
N ASN A 195 -13.80 5.95 -3.71
CA ASN A 195 -13.40 4.82 -4.55
C ASN A 195 -12.92 3.63 -3.72
N MET A 196 -12.25 3.90 -2.59
CA MET A 196 -11.82 2.87 -1.66
C MET A 196 -13.02 2.15 -1.01
N LEU A 197 -13.99 2.90 -0.50
CA LEU A 197 -15.17 2.33 0.18
C LEU A 197 -16.12 1.63 -0.78
N GLU A 198 -16.27 2.13 -2.00
CA GLU A 198 -17.10 1.52 -3.05
C GLU A 198 -16.67 0.07 -3.35
N ILE A 199 -15.37 -0.21 -3.25
CA ILE A 199 -14.83 -1.56 -3.51
C ILE A 199 -14.75 -2.39 -2.23
N ILE A 200 -14.30 -1.80 -1.11
CA ILE A 200 -14.00 -2.56 0.11
C ILE A 200 -15.26 -2.95 0.88
N LEU A 201 -16.26 -2.06 0.95
CA LEU A 201 -17.46 -2.34 1.76
C LEU A 201 -18.29 -3.51 1.21
N PRO A 202 -18.66 -3.54 -0.08
CA PRO A 202 -19.43 -4.67 -0.61
C PRO A 202 -18.64 -5.98 -0.58
N ASP A 203 -17.32 -5.92 -0.82
CA ASP A 203 -16.44 -7.07 -0.70
C ASP A 203 -16.49 -7.67 0.71
N TYR A 204 -16.34 -6.85 1.75
CA TYR A 204 -16.37 -7.32 3.13
C TYR A 204 -17.73 -7.91 3.52
N GLU A 205 -18.82 -7.23 3.17
CA GLU A 205 -20.19 -7.64 3.47
C GLU A 205 -20.52 -9.01 2.83
N LEU A 206 -20.21 -9.17 1.54
CA LEU A 206 -20.54 -10.37 0.77
C LEU A 206 -19.56 -11.54 0.97
N THR A 207 -18.36 -11.28 1.49
CA THR A 207 -17.38 -12.35 1.74
C THR A 207 -17.83 -13.24 2.89
N ILE A 208 -17.74 -14.56 2.72
CA ILE A 208 -18.07 -15.54 3.76
C ILE A 208 -17.23 -15.33 5.03
N PRO A 209 -17.75 -15.64 6.24
CA PRO A 209 -17.08 -15.36 7.51
C PRO A 209 -15.61 -15.82 7.58
N THR A 210 -15.30 -17.02 7.11
CA THR A 210 -13.93 -17.58 7.19
C THR A 210 -12.94 -16.96 6.21
N ALA A 211 -13.41 -16.26 5.17
CA ALA A 211 -12.58 -15.56 4.18
C ALA A 211 -12.48 -14.04 4.43
N ARG A 212 -13.29 -13.50 5.35
CA ARG A 212 -13.36 -12.07 5.66
C ARG A 212 -12.07 -11.57 6.33
N GLU A 213 -11.58 -10.40 5.93
CA GLU A 213 -10.30 -9.85 6.42
C GLU A 213 -10.52 -8.78 7.49
N ALA A 214 -9.99 -9.01 8.70
CA ALA A 214 -10.09 -8.07 9.81
C ALA A 214 -9.37 -6.73 9.54
N GLU A 215 -8.37 -6.71 8.66
CA GLU A 215 -7.69 -5.48 8.24
C GLU A 215 -8.62 -4.45 7.59
N VAL A 216 -9.79 -4.85 7.07
CA VAL A 216 -10.81 -3.90 6.61
C VAL A 216 -11.31 -3.06 7.77
N LEU A 217 -11.61 -3.67 8.92
CA LEU A 217 -12.06 -2.96 10.11
C LEU A 217 -11.00 -2.00 10.65
N ASN A 218 -9.72 -2.40 10.60
CA ASN A 218 -8.61 -1.52 10.99
C ASN A 218 -8.52 -0.28 10.09
N LEU A 219 -8.58 -0.47 8.77
CA LEU A 219 -8.57 0.63 7.81
C LEU A 219 -9.75 1.59 8.03
N LEU A 220 -10.95 1.07 8.26
CA LEU A 220 -12.14 1.87 8.51
C LEU A 220 -12.01 2.66 9.82
N ALA A 221 -11.51 2.03 10.89
CA ALA A 221 -11.26 2.69 12.16
C ALA A 221 -10.21 3.81 12.00
N THR A 222 -9.08 3.54 11.35
CA THR A 222 -8.06 4.56 11.04
C THR A 222 -8.65 5.70 10.21
N SER A 223 -9.49 5.40 9.21
CA SER A 223 -10.14 6.40 8.37
C SER A 223 -11.05 7.31 9.19
N ILE A 224 -11.89 6.75 10.06
CA ILE A 224 -12.75 7.53 10.96
C ILE A 224 -11.92 8.42 11.89
N LEU A 225 -10.90 7.85 12.54
CA LEU A 225 -10.05 8.58 13.48
C LEU A 225 -9.25 9.71 12.84
N LYS A 226 -8.75 9.50 11.61
CA LYS A 226 -7.86 10.44 10.93
C LYS A 226 -8.59 11.50 10.12
N LEU A 227 -9.73 11.15 9.52
CA LEU A 227 -10.50 12.05 8.67
C LEU A 227 -11.58 12.81 9.44
N GLN A 228 -11.98 12.32 10.63
CA GLN A 228 -12.87 13.02 11.54
C GLN A 228 -14.16 13.51 10.84
N GLN A 229 -14.46 14.80 10.90
CA GLN A 229 -15.69 15.36 10.32
C GLN A 229 -15.79 15.19 8.80
N THR A 230 -14.68 14.96 8.10
CA THR A 230 -14.68 14.83 6.63
C THR A 230 -15.19 13.48 6.13
N ILE A 231 -15.27 12.45 6.99
CA ILE A 231 -15.80 11.12 6.64
C ILE A 231 -17.21 10.86 7.20
N THR A 232 -17.78 11.79 7.96
CA THR A 232 -19.06 11.59 8.68
C THR A 232 -20.20 11.13 7.77
N SER A 233 -20.28 11.64 6.53
CA SER A 233 -21.30 11.24 5.55
C SER A 233 -21.17 9.77 5.10
N ASN A 234 -19.98 9.17 5.19
CA ASN A 234 -19.75 7.78 4.83
C ASN A 234 -20.01 6.81 6.00
N VAL A 235 -20.03 7.28 7.24
CA VAL A 235 -20.19 6.44 8.45
C VAL A 235 -21.43 5.53 8.38
N PRO A 236 -22.63 5.98 7.94
CA PRO A 236 -23.78 5.10 7.81
C PRO A 236 -23.55 3.92 6.85
N ALA A 237 -22.90 4.17 5.71
CA ALA A 237 -22.59 3.12 4.73
C ALA A 237 -21.55 2.13 5.29
N ILE A 238 -20.55 2.63 6.00
CA ILE A 238 -19.55 1.80 6.70
C ILE A 238 -20.25 0.87 7.70
N LEU A 239 -21.07 1.42 8.59
CA LEU A 239 -21.78 0.63 9.61
C LEU A 239 -22.72 -0.39 8.98
N LYS A 240 -23.47 -0.01 7.94
CA LYS A 240 -24.36 -0.93 7.22
C LYS A 240 -23.62 -2.16 6.71
N ALA A 241 -22.45 -1.97 6.09
CA ALA A 241 -21.72 -3.06 5.45
C ALA A 241 -21.00 -3.98 6.46
N VAL A 242 -20.56 -3.46 7.62
CA VAL A 242 -19.68 -4.21 8.53
C VAL A 242 -20.32 -4.63 9.84
N PHE A 243 -21.35 -3.95 10.33
CA PHE A 243 -21.82 -4.14 11.71
C PHE A 243 -22.49 -5.50 11.92
N GLU A 244 -23.59 -5.78 11.22
CA GLU A 244 -24.38 -6.99 11.42
C GLU A 244 -23.59 -8.26 11.04
N CYS A 245 -22.93 -8.23 9.89
CA CYS A 245 -22.18 -9.37 9.37
C CYS A 245 -20.96 -9.72 10.23
N THR A 246 -20.37 -8.75 10.94
CA THR A 246 -19.28 -9.00 11.90
C THR A 246 -19.82 -9.44 13.25
N LEU A 247 -20.95 -8.89 13.71
CA LEU A 247 -21.58 -9.29 14.97
C LEU A 247 -21.97 -10.77 14.97
N GLN A 248 -22.40 -11.31 13.83
CA GLN A 248 -22.74 -12.73 13.68
C GLN A 248 -21.52 -13.67 13.76
N MET A 249 -20.28 -13.14 13.73
CA MET A 249 -19.05 -13.94 13.79
C MET A 249 -18.44 -14.04 15.19
N ILE A 250 -18.88 -13.19 16.12
CA ILE A 250 -18.35 -13.08 17.49
C ILE A 250 -19.33 -13.68 18.50
#